data_AF-A0A2N8Q2G4-F1
#
_entry.id   AF-A0A2N8Q2G4-F1
#
_cell.length_a   1.000
_cell.length_b   1.000
_cell.length_c   1.000
_cell.angle_alpha   90.00
_cell.angle_beta   90.00
_cell.angle_gamma   90.00
#
_symmetry.space_group_name_H-M   'P 1'
#
loop_
_entity.id
_entity.type
_entity.pdbx_description
1 polymer ?
#
loop_
_entity_poly.entity_id
_entity_poly.type
_entity_poly.pdbx_seq_one_letter_code
_entity_poly.pdbx_strand_id
1 'polypeptide(L)'
;MQIFVTILVAGILTDNFVLSQFLGICPFLGVSKKLDTAVGMSLAVTFVMVLATLVTYPLYASVLVPMGLDYLQTIVFILTIAALVQLVEVVMKRYMTPLYNALGIYLPLITTNCAVLGVTILNFSKNYSFVQSMVNSFAAGIGFLVAMVIFAGVRGRLEGNDIPESLKGLPITLIAAAIVSLSFLGFAGLAEGLFQ
;
A
#
# COMPACT_ATOMS: atom_id res chain seq x y z
N MET A 1 10.44 -6.49 -22.51
CA MET A 1 9.18 -5.71 -22.48
C MET A 1 8.03 -6.48 -21.82
N GLN A 2 7.86 -7.78 -22.10
CA GLN A 2 6.83 -8.62 -21.47
C GLN A 2 6.98 -8.75 -19.93
N ILE A 3 8.19 -8.92 -19.41
CA ILE A 3 8.46 -9.04 -17.96
C ILE A 3 7.96 -7.83 -17.15
N PHE A 4 8.07 -6.60 -17.67
CA PHE A 4 7.60 -5.40 -16.99
C PHE A 4 6.07 -5.31 -16.94
N VAL A 5 5.39 -5.74 -18.01
CA VAL A 5 3.93 -5.81 -18.05
C VAL A 5 3.42 -6.93 -17.15
N THR A 6 4.11 -8.07 -17.09
CA THR A 6 3.80 -9.16 -16.15
C THR A 6 3.96 -8.72 -14.71
N ILE A 7 5.05 -8.03 -14.34
CA ILE A 7 5.23 -7.50 -12.98
C ILE A 7 4.16 -6.45 -12.64
N LEU A 8 3.79 -5.61 -13.60
CA LEU A 8 2.83 -4.53 -13.40
C LEU A 8 1.39 -5.08 -13.28
N VAL A 9 0.99 -6.01 -14.13
CA VAL A 9 -0.32 -6.67 -14.06
C VAL A 9 -0.39 -7.62 -12.85
N ALA A 10 0.69 -8.36 -12.56
CA ALA A 10 0.75 -9.22 -11.39
C ALA A 10 0.74 -8.41 -10.09
N GLY A 11 1.55 -7.37 -9.97
CA GLY A 11 1.59 -6.52 -8.77
C GLY A 11 0.30 -5.71 -8.52
N ILE A 12 -0.44 -5.35 -9.59
CA ILE A 12 -1.72 -4.63 -9.46
C ILE A 12 -2.89 -5.58 -9.18
N LEU A 13 -2.95 -6.76 -9.82
CA LEU A 13 -4.12 -7.65 -9.74
C LEU A 13 -3.92 -8.92 -8.90
N THR A 14 -2.77 -9.59 -8.95
CA THR A 14 -2.60 -10.96 -8.43
C THR A 14 -1.77 -11.05 -7.15
N ASP A 15 -0.80 -10.16 -7.00
CA ASP A 15 0.07 -10.00 -5.84
C ASP A 15 -0.31 -8.72 -5.06
N ASN A 16 -1.61 -8.38 -5.04
CA ASN A 16 -2.08 -7.15 -4.41
C ASN A 16 -1.84 -7.21 -2.89
N PHE A 17 -0.98 -6.32 -2.40
CA PHE A 17 -0.60 -6.22 -0.99
C PHE A 17 -1.81 -6.10 -0.06
N VAL A 18 -2.87 -5.40 -0.47
CA VAL A 18 -4.05 -5.15 0.38
C VAL A 18 -5.02 -6.33 0.40
N LEU A 19 -5.29 -6.93 -0.75
CA LEU A 19 -6.38 -7.90 -0.94
C LEU A 19 -5.93 -9.36 -0.90
N SER A 20 -4.67 -9.63 -1.25
CA SER A 20 -4.06 -10.97 -1.28
C SER A 20 -3.12 -11.19 -0.09
N GLN A 21 -2.30 -10.19 0.27
CA GLN A 21 -1.34 -10.30 1.38
C GLN A 21 -1.84 -9.66 2.70
N PHE A 22 -3.03 -9.03 2.73
CA PHE A 22 -3.61 -8.40 3.92
C PHE A 22 -2.71 -7.34 4.59
N LEU A 23 -1.85 -6.67 3.83
CA LEU A 23 -0.98 -5.58 4.28
C LEU A 23 -1.67 -4.22 4.07
N GLY A 24 -1.54 -3.33 5.05
CA GLY A 24 -2.07 -1.95 4.95
C GLY A 24 -3.55 -1.80 5.34
N ILE A 25 -4.08 -2.70 6.16
CA ILE A 25 -5.48 -2.65 6.64
C ILE A 25 -5.76 -1.43 7.53
N CYS A 26 -4.74 -0.90 8.23
CA CYS A 26 -4.89 0.21 9.16
C CYS A 26 -5.46 1.49 8.50
N PRO A 27 -4.86 2.04 7.42
CA PRO A 27 -5.46 3.15 6.68
C PRO A 27 -6.72 2.74 5.90
N PHE A 28 -6.83 1.47 5.52
CA PHE A 28 -7.97 0.93 4.78
C PHE A 28 -9.27 0.98 5.59
N LEU A 29 -9.23 0.67 6.88
CA LEU A 29 -10.41 0.78 7.76
C LEU A 29 -10.65 2.21 8.24
N GLY A 30 -9.61 3.02 8.38
CA GLY A 30 -9.71 4.39 8.89
C GLY A 30 -10.24 5.41 7.89
N VAL A 31 -9.79 5.37 6.63
CA VAL A 31 -9.95 6.48 5.67
C VAL A 31 -10.91 6.17 4.52
N SER A 32 -11.48 4.97 4.47
CA SER A 32 -12.37 4.50 3.40
C SER A 32 -13.81 5.03 3.44
N LYS A 33 -14.15 5.96 4.33
CA LYS A 33 -15.53 6.52 4.40
C LYS A 33 -15.85 7.46 3.24
N LYS A 34 -14.87 8.22 2.75
CA LYS A 34 -15.05 9.15 1.64
C LYS A 34 -14.08 8.80 0.51
N LEU A 35 -14.57 8.83 -0.72
CA LEU A 35 -13.76 8.56 -1.90
C LEU A 35 -12.60 9.56 -2.02
N ASP A 36 -12.86 10.85 -1.81
CA ASP A 36 -11.83 11.90 -1.93
C ASP A 36 -10.67 11.69 -0.94
N THR A 37 -10.97 11.32 0.30
CA THR A 37 -9.94 11.05 1.32
C THR A 37 -9.21 9.74 1.04
N ALA A 38 -9.92 8.71 0.56
CA ALA A 38 -9.33 7.42 0.22
C ALA A 38 -8.34 7.56 -0.96
N VAL A 39 -8.69 8.33 -2.00
CA VAL A 39 -7.81 8.60 -3.14
C VAL A 39 -6.59 9.41 -2.69
N GLY A 40 -6.81 10.50 -1.93
CA GLY A 40 -5.71 11.32 -1.41
C GLY A 40 -4.71 10.52 -0.56
N MET A 41 -5.21 9.63 0.29
CA MET A 41 -4.37 8.76 1.13
C MET A 41 -3.59 7.75 0.30
N SER A 42 -4.25 7.14 -0.68
CA SER A 42 -3.61 6.13 -1.54
C SER A 42 -2.50 6.72 -2.42
N LEU A 43 -2.71 7.94 -2.93
CA LEU A 43 -1.68 8.66 -3.68
C LEU A 43 -0.48 9.01 -2.80
N ALA A 44 -0.71 9.47 -1.57
CA ALA A 44 0.36 9.75 -0.62
C ALA A 44 1.16 8.48 -0.27
N VAL A 45 0.47 7.37 -0.01
CA VAL A 45 1.12 6.07 0.26
C VAL A 45 1.93 5.59 -0.95
N THR A 46 1.39 5.70 -2.17
CA THR A 46 2.10 5.34 -3.40
C THR A 46 3.40 6.13 -3.57
N PHE A 47 3.33 7.45 -3.33
CA PHE A 47 4.50 8.31 -3.39
C PHE A 47 5.57 7.91 -2.36
N VAL A 48 5.15 7.63 -1.11
CA VAL A 48 6.06 7.17 -0.07
C VAL A 48 6.63 5.79 -0.38
N MET A 49 5.86 4.85 -0.97
CA MET A 49 6.36 3.53 -1.37
C MET A 49 7.48 3.62 -2.40
N VAL A 50 7.30 4.46 -3.42
CA VAL A 50 8.31 4.66 -4.47
C VAL A 50 9.56 5.34 -3.90
N LEU A 51 9.39 6.41 -3.11
CA LEU A 51 10.52 7.10 -2.47
C LEU A 51 11.26 6.21 -1.47
N ALA A 52 10.53 5.44 -0.65
CA ALA A 52 11.13 4.51 0.30
C ALA A 52 11.97 3.49 -0.46
N THR A 53 11.46 2.91 -1.54
CA THR A 53 12.20 1.94 -2.36
C THR A 53 13.44 2.55 -3.01
N LEU A 54 13.34 3.78 -3.51
CA LEU A 54 14.46 4.51 -4.10
C LEU A 54 15.62 4.70 -3.10
N VAL A 55 15.31 4.94 -1.82
CA VAL A 55 16.32 5.15 -0.78
C VAL A 55 16.77 3.84 -0.15
N THR A 56 15.87 2.90 0.12
CA THR A 56 16.21 1.64 0.79
C THR A 56 17.05 0.73 -0.09
N TYR A 57 16.86 0.75 -1.42
CA TYR A 57 17.63 -0.08 -2.35
C TYR A 57 19.13 0.18 -2.33
N PRO A 58 19.63 1.42 -2.57
CA PRO A 58 21.05 1.70 -2.45
C PRO A 58 21.52 1.52 -1.00
N LEU A 59 20.70 1.84 0.00
CA LEU A 59 21.09 1.71 1.41
C LEU A 59 21.33 0.25 1.80
N TYR A 60 20.49 -0.67 1.32
CA TYR A 60 20.71 -2.11 1.47
C TYR A 60 21.95 -2.59 0.72
N ALA A 61 22.05 -2.29 -0.58
CA ALA A 61 23.12 -2.80 -1.43
C ALA A 61 24.52 -2.23 -1.10
N SER A 62 24.61 -0.97 -0.70
CA SER A 62 25.89 -0.26 -0.48
C SER A 62 26.34 -0.19 0.98
N VAL A 63 25.43 -0.36 1.95
CA VAL A 63 25.76 -0.26 3.38
C VAL A 63 25.56 -1.58 4.09
N LEU A 64 24.39 -2.20 3.93
CA LEU A 64 24.01 -3.36 4.75
C LEU A 64 24.73 -4.65 4.33
N VAL A 65 24.76 -4.93 3.03
CA VAL A 65 25.43 -6.11 2.45
C VAL A 65 26.95 -6.10 2.73
N PRO A 66 27.71 -5.02 2.47
CA PRO A 66 29.16 -5.04 2.72
C PRO A 66 29.54 -5.09 4.21
N MET A 67 28.63 -4.69 5.10
CA MET A 67 28.86 -4.75 6.55
C MET A 67 28.37 -6.07 7.18
N GLY A 68 27.73 -6.96 6.42
CA GLY A 68 27.17 -8.22 6.94
C GLY A 68 26.03 -8.02 7.96
N LEU A 69 25.34 -6.88 7.88
CA LEU A 69 24.34 -6.43 8.86
C LEU A 69 22.89 -6.68 8.39
N ASP A 70 22.68 -7.72 7.59
CA ASP A 70 21.37 -8.07 7.02
C ASP A 70 20.26 -8.20 8.07
N TYR A 71 20.59 -8.62 9.29
CA TYR A 71 19.61 -8.78 10.37
C TYR A 71 18.97 -7.46 10.82
N LEU A 72 19.60 -6.29 10.60
CA LEU A 72 19.03 -4.98 10.97
C LEU A 72 18.16 -4.37 9.87
N GLN A 73 17.97 -5.04 8.73
CA GLN A 73 17.27 -4.47 7.57
C GLN A 73 15.92 -3.85 7.93
N THR A 74 15.11 -4.54 8.75
CA THR A 74 13.77 -4.10 9.13
C THR A 74 13.82 -2.80 9.93
N ILE A 75 14.76 -2.70 10.88
CA ILE A 75 14.93 -1.50 11.74
C ILE A 75 15.37 -0.32 10.87
N VAL A 76 16.36 -0.53 10.00
CA VAL A 76 16.88 0.49 9.10
C VAL A 76 15.81 0.98 8.13
N PHE A 77 14.98 0.08 7.59
CA PHE A 77 13.89 0.44 6.70
C PHE A 77 12.80 1.23 7.43
N ILE A 78 12.39 0.84 8.63
CA ILE A 78 11.41 1.61 9.42
C ILE A 78 11.92 3.03 9.70
N LEU A 79 13.17 3.17 10.14
CA LEU A 79 13.78 4.49 10.40
C LEU A 79 13.85 5.34 9.13
N THR A 80 14.22 4.74 8.01
CA THR A 80 14.27 5.42 6.71
C THR A 80 12.88 5.90 6.28
N ILE A 81 11.86 5.04 6.39
CA ILE A 81 10.47 5.39 6.06
C ILE A 81 9.97 6.49 7.00
N ALA A 82 10.25 6.42 8.30
CA ALA A 82 9.85 7.43 9.27
C ALA A 82 10.42 8.81 8.92
N ALA A 83 11.71 8.88 8.58
CA ALA A 83 12.35 10.13 8.16
C ALA A 83 11.74 10.69 6.85
N LEU A 84 11.45 9.81 5.88
CA LEU A 84 10.85 10.21 4.60
C LEU A 84 9.41 10.72 4.78
N VAL A 85 8.58 10.04 5.56
CA VAL A 85 7.21 10.49 5.81
C VAL A 85 7.21 11.81 6.59
N GLN A 86 8.14 12.01 7.52
CA GLN A 86 8.27 13.30 8.21
C GLN A 86 8.57 14.44 7.23
N LEU A 87 9.43 14.19 6.24
CA LEU A 87 9.69 15.15 5.17
C LEU A 87 8.42 15.42 4.35
N VAL A 88 7.69 14.35 3.98
CA VAL A 88 6.42 14.47 3.23
C VAL A 88 5.37 15.25 4.03
N GLU A 89 5.30 15.08 5.36
CA GLU A 89 4.40 15.83 6.22
C GLU A 89 4.64 17.34 6.11
N VAL A 90 5.90 17.76 6.22
CA VAL A 90 6.29 19.17 6.13
C VAL A 90 5.96 19.75 4.76
N VAL A 91 6.21 18.97 3.69
CA VAL A 91 5.89 19.36 2.31
C VAL A 91 4.37 19.49 2.12
N MET A 92 3.58 18.52 2.57
CA MET A 92 2.12 18.54 2.47
C MET A 92 1.51 19.73 3.22
N LYS A 93 2.01 20.04 4.42
CA LYS A 93 1.57 21.18 5.22
C LYS A 93 1.78 22.52 4.49
N ARG A 94 2.83 22.62 3.67
CA ARG A 94 3.19 23.84 2.94
C ARG A 94 2.50 23.98 1.58
N TYR A 95 2.42 22.90 0.79
CA TYR A 95 1.90 22.95 -0.58
C TYR A 95 0.42 22.56 -0.70
N MET A 96 -0.10 21.72 0.20
CA MET A 96 -1.45 21.15 0.11
C MET A 96 -2.19 21.18 1.46
N THR A 97 -2.47 22.39 1.96
CA THR A 97 -3.27 22.63 3.17
C THR A 97 -4.63 21.90 3.21
N PRO A 98 -5.46 21.84 2.14
CA PRO A 98 -6.73 21.12 2.21
C PRO A 98 -6.55 19.60 2.41
N LEU A 99 -5.52 19.01 1.78
CA LEU A 99 -5.23 17.58 1.94
C LEU A 99 -4.63 17.29 3.33
N TYR A 100 -3.76 18.16 3.84
CA TYR A 100 -3.23 18.06 5.20
C TYR A 100 -4.33 18.17 6.27
N ASN A 101 -5.32 19.05 6.09
CA ASN A 101 -6.43 19.16 7.05
C ASN A 101 -7.32 17.90 7.06
N ALA A 102 -7.45 17.21 5.93
CA ALA A 102 -8.22 15.97 5.83
C ALA A 102 -7.44 14.73 6.29
N LEU A 103 -6.13 14.68 6.07
CA LEU A 103 -5.28 13.51 6.31
C LEU A 103 -4.32 13.65 7.50
N GLY A 104 -4.16 14.83 8.10
CA GLY A 104 -3.10 15.13 9.09
C GLY A 104 -2.95 14.10 10.20
N ILE A 105 -4.08 13.62 10.73
CA ILE A 105 -4.12 12.59 11.79
C ILE A 105 -3.67 11.21 11.29
N TYR A 106 -3.81 10.94 9.99
CA TYR A 106 -3.47 9.69 9.33
C TYR A 106 -2.06 9.66 8.73
N LEU A 107 -1.31 10.77 8.70
CA LEU A 107 0.07 10.77 8.22
C LEU A 107 0.99 9.83 9.02
N PRO A 108 0.92 9.77 10.36
CA PRO A 108 1.64 8.77 11.16
C PRO A 108 1.23 7.32 10.87
N LEU A 109 0.04 7.07 10.29
CA LEU A 109 -0.33 5.72 9.86
C LEU A 109 0.40 5.30 8.58
N ILE A 110 1.04 6.22 7.85
CA ILE A 110 1.86 5.90 6.68
C ILE A 110 3.20 5.31 7.13
N THR A 111 3.83 5.83 8.19
CA THR A 111 5.13 5.32 8.68
C THR A 111 5.06 3.89 9.16
N THR A 112 3.92 3.54 9.76
CA THR A 112 3.63 2.21 10.32
C THR A 112 2.83 1.33 9.35
N ASN A 113 2.72 1.73 8.08
CA ASN A 113 1.98 0.98 7.09
C ASN A 113 2.75 -0.28 6.66
N CYS A 114 2.19 -1.43 6.99
CA CYS A 114 2.77 -2.73 6.65
C CYS A 114 2.98 -2.92 5.14
N ALA A 115 2.17 -2.29 4.27
CA ALA A 115 2.36 -2.36 2.82
C ALA A 115 3.64 -1.64 2.37
N VAL A 116 4.00 -0.51 3.00
CA VAL A 116 5.22 0.24 2.67
C VAL A 116 6.47 -0.53 3.09
N LEU A 117 6.43 -1.14 4.28
CA LEU A 117 7.50 -2.03 4.74
C LEU A 117 7.57 -3.31 3.90
N GLY A 118 6.43 -3.90 3.58
CA GLY A 118 6.34 -5.15 2.85
C GLY A 118 6.93 -5.03 1.45
N VAL A 119 6.64 -3.94 0.72
CA VAL A 119 7.14 -3.77 -0.63
C VAL A 119 8.66 -3.60 -0.68
N THR A 120 9.25 -2.90 0.29
CA THR A 120 10.70 -2.74 0.35
C THR A 120 11.38 -4.08 0.64
N ILE A 121 10.88 -4.88 1.58
CA ILE A 121 11.42 -6.21 1.89
C ILE A 121 11.24 -7.18 0.71
N LEU A 122 10.05 -7.22 0.12
CA LEU A 122 9.74 -8.13 -1.00
C LEU A 122 10.60 -7.84 -2.24
N ASN A 123 10.94 -6.58 -2.49
CA ASN A 123 11.86 -6.21 -3.58
C ASN A 123 13.23 -6.89 -3.42
N PHE A 124 13.71 -7.05 -2.17
CA PHE A 124 14.97 -7.74 -1.89
C PHE A 124 14.81 -9.26 -1.92
N SER A 125 13.75 -9.81 -1.31
CA SER A 125 13.51 -11.27 -1.33
C SER A 125 13.34 -11.81 -2.75
N LYS A 126 12.77 -11.03 -3.68
CA LYS A 126 12.63 -11.39 -5.10
C LYS A 126 13.87 -11.03 -5.96
N ASN A 127 14.95 -10.50 -5.36
CA ASN A 127 16.18 -10.08 -6.04
C ASN A 127 15.93 -9.17 -7.27
N TYR A 128 15.02 -8.21 -7.15
CA TYR A 128 14.74 -7.29 -8.26
C TYR A 128 15.88 -6.31 -8.50
N SER A 129 16.14 -5.98 -9.77
CA SER A 129 17.02 -4.87 -10.14
C SER A 129 16.44 -3.52 -9.70
N PHE A 130 17.27 -2.47 -9.56
CA PHE A 130 16.84 -1.13 -9.13
C PHE A 130 15.59 -0.64 -9.88
N VAL A 131 15.59 -0.79 -11.21
CA VAL A 131 14.48 -0.37 -12.07
C VAL A 131 13.24 -1.24 -11.85
N GLN A 132 13.41 -2.56 -11.68
CA GLN A 132 12.28 -3.46 -11.39
C GLN A 132 11.66 -3.19 -10.02
N SER A 133 12.46 -2.90 -9.00
CA SER A 133 11.99 -2.54 -7.66
C SER A 133 11.15 -1.25 -7.68
N MET A 134 11.57 -0.24 -8.45
CA MET A 134 10.78 0.98 -8.61
C MET A 134 9.44 0.73 -9.28
N VAL A 135 9.43 -0.08 -10.36
CA VAL A 135 8.19 -0.45 -11.06
C VAL A 135 7.28 -1.26 -10.16
N ASN A 136 7.82 -2.20 -9.38
CA ASN A 136 7.04 -3.00 -8.43
C ASN A 136 6.42 -2.13 -7.33
N SER A 137 7.16 -1.17 -6.77
CA SER A 137 6.63 -0.27 -5.74
C SER A 137 5.57 0.69 -6.27
N PHE A 138 5.70 1.13 -7.52
CA PHE A 138 4.67 1.91 -8.19
C PHE A 138 3.40 1.06 -8.46
N ALA A 139 3.58 -0.17 -8.95
CA ALA A 139 2.49 -1.12 -9.16
C ALA A 139 1.76 -1.46 -7.86
N ALA A 140 2.50 -1.69 -6.76
CA ALA A 140 1.95 -1.94 -5.44
C ALA A 140 1.11 -0.75 -4.91
N GLY A 141 1.58 0.48 -5.12
CA GLY A 141 0.83 1.68 -4.75
C GLY A 141 -0.45 1.86 -5.58
N ILE A 142 -0.41 1.56 -6.88
CA ILE A 142 -1.62 1.53 -7.71
C ILE A 142 -2.58 0.43 -7.22
N GLY A 143 -2.08 -0.76 -6.90
CA GLY A 143 -2.89 -1.85 -6.33
C GLY A 143 -3.58 -1.43 -5.03
N PHE A 144 -2.88 -0.70 -4.16
CA PHE A 144 -3.43 -0.10 -2.94
C PHE A 144 -4.53 0.92 -3.26
N LEU A 145 -4.32 1.79 -4.25
CA LEU A 145 -5.31 2.77 -4.69
C LEU A 145 -6.57 2.11 -5.22
N VAL A 146 -6.44 1.12 -6.10
CA VAL A 146 -7.58 0.39 -6.66
C VAL A 146 -8.38 -0.30 -5.55
N ALA A 147 -7.69 -0.99 -4.64
CA ALA A 147 -8.32 -1.63 -3.49
C ALA A 147 -9.09 -0.64 -2.61
N MET A 148 -8.47 0.51 -2.31
CA MET A 148 -9.08 1.57 -1.50
C MET A 148 -10.31 2.20 -2.14
N VAL A 149 -10.25 2.48 -3.45
CA VAL A 149 -11.37 3.09 -4.19
C VAL A 149 -12.56 2.13 -4.25
N ILE A 150 -12.31 0.85 -4.55
CA ILE A 150 -13.36 -0.18 -4.58
C ILE A 150 -14.01 -0.30 -3.21
N PHE A 151 -13.19 -0.39 -2.16
CA PHE A 151 -13.71 -0.57 -0.81
C PHE A 151 -14.46 0.67 -0.30
N ALA A 152 -13.98 1.87 -0.60
CA ALA A 152 -14.69 3.10 -0.26
C ALA A 152 -16.05 3.19 -0.99
N GLY A 153 -16.14 2.71 -2.23
CA GLY A 153 -17.41 2.56 -2.95
C GLY A 153 -18.37 1.56 -2.28
N VAL A 154 -17.86 0.40 -1.88
CA VAL A 154 -18.65 -0.62 -1.15
C VAL A 154 -19.13 -0.06 0.20
N ARG A 155 -18.25 0.61 0.95
CA ARG A 155 -18.57 1.20 2.25
C ARG A 155 -19.60 2.32 2.13
N GLY A 156 -19.48 3.18 1.12
CA GLY A 156 -20.46 4.24 0.86
C GLY A 156 -21.85 3.69 0.54
N ARG A 157 -21.94 2.53 -0.13
CA ARG A 157 -23.23 1.85 -0.34
C ARG A 157 -23.78 1.20 0.93
N LEU A 158 -22.89 0.69 1.78
CA LEU A 158 -23.26 0.03 3.03
C LEU A 158 -23.93 1.00 4.02
N GLU A 159 -23.46 2.25 4.08
CA GLU A 159 -24.02 3.30 4.95
C GLU A 159 -25.48 3.66 4.63
N GLY A 160 -25.95 3.39 3.41
CA GLY A 160 -27.33 3.64 2.98
C GLY A 160 -28.31 2.47 3.20
N ASN A 161 -27.87 1.35 3.77
CA ASN A 161 -28.70 0.16 3.97
C ASN A 161 -29.11 -0.03 5.45
N ASP A 162 -30.22 -0.74 5.66
CA ASP A 162 -30.70 -1.09 7.01
C ASP A 162 -29.83 -2.19 7.62
N ILE A 163 -28.84 -1.78 8.41
CA ILE A 163 -27.92 -2.66 9.11
C ILE A 163 -28.42 -2.86 10.55
N PRO A 164 -28.52 -4.10 11.06
CA PRO A 164 -28.88 -4.36 12.45
C PRO A 164 -27.89 -3.66 13.39
N GLU A 165 -28.41 -3.12 14.50
CA GLU A 165 -27.68 -2.20 15.37
C GLU A 165 -26.36 -2.77 15.90
N SER A 166 -26.32 -4.08 16.17
CA SER A 166 -25.13 -4.81 16.63
C SER A 166 -24.00 -4.91 15.61
N LEU A 167 -24.28 -4.76 14.31
CA LEU A 167 -23.28 -4.87 13.24
C LEU A 167 -22.82 -3.53 12.68
N LYS A 168 -23.41 -2.41 13.13
CA LYS A 168 -23.07 -1.07 12.63
C LYS A 168 -21.59 -0.74 12.89
N GLY A 169 -20.94 -0.10 11.91
CA GLY A 169 -19.55 0.35 12.02
C GLY A 169 -18.53 -0.73 11.64
N LEU A 170 -17.57 -1.01 12.54
CA LEU A 170 -16.43 -1.89 12.27
C LEU A 170 -16.81 -3.33 11.88
N PRO A 171 -17.76 -4.01 12.55
CA PRO A 171 -18.10 -5.40 12.23
C PRO A 171 -18.55 -5.61 10.79
N ILE A 172 -19.51 -4.81 10.31
CA ILE A 172 -19.96 -4.92 8.92
C ILE A 172 -18.90 -4.48 7.92
N THR A 173 -18.04 -3.52 8.30
CA THR A 173 -16.91 -3.08 7.46
C THR A 173 -15.92 -4.24 7.24
N LEU A 174 -15.64 -5.03 8.27
CA LEU A 174 -14.78 -6.22 8.17
C LEU A 174 -15.43 -7.34 7.36
N ILE A 175 -16.73 -7.58 7.52
CA ILE A 175 -17.47 -8.57 6.72
C ILE A 175 -17.44 -8.16 5.23
N ALA A 176 -17.72 -6.89 4.93
CA ALA A 176 -17.63 -6.38 3.56
C ALA A 176 -16.21 -6.50 3.00
N ALA A 177 -15.18 -6.22 3.80
CA ALA A 177 -13.78 -6.38 3.39
C ALA A 177 -13.45 -7.84 3.06
N ALA A 178 -13.94 -8.80 3.85
CA ALA A 178 -13.77 -10.22 3.60
C ALA A 178 -14.44 -10.66 2.29
N ILE A 179 -15.67 -10.21 2.02
CA ILE A 179 -16.40 -10.51 0.77
C ILE A 179 -15.67 -9.92 -0.45
N VAL A 180 -15.16 -8.69 -0.33
CA VAL A 180 -14.37 -8.06 -1.39
C VAL A 180 -13.05 -8.82 -1.61
N SER A 181 -12.35 -9.22 -0.56
CA SER A 181 -11.13 -10.05 -0.68
C SER A 181 -11.41 -11.40 -1.36
N LEU A 182 -12.50 -12.09 -1.00
CA LEU A 182 -12.95 -13.31 -1.67
C LEU A 182 -13.20 -13.12 -3.17
N SER A 183 -13.76 -11.97 -3.55
CA SER A 183 -13.97 -11.64 -4.98
C SER A 183 -12.65 -11.45 -5.72
N PHE A 184 -11.62 -10.93 -5.03
CA PHE A 184 -10.29 -10.74 -5.59
C PHE A 184 -9.48 -12.03 -5.71
N LEU A 185 -9.72 -13.02 -4.84
CA LEU A 185 -9.12 -14.36 -4.98
C LEU A 185 -9.49 -15.03 -6.31
N GLY A 186 -10.65 -14.70 -6.90
CA GLY A 186 -11.03 -15.18 -8.23
C GLY A 186 -10.08 -14.73 -9.36
N PHE A 187 -9.34 -13.63 -9.17
CA PHE A 187 -8.33 -13.17 -10.12
C PHE A 187 -6.98 -13.86 -9.94
N ALA A 188 -6.77 -14.63 -8.86
CA ALA A 188 -5.50 -15.33 -8.62
C ALA A 188 -5.13 -16.29 -9.76
N GLY A 189 -6.13 -17.01 -10.31
CA GLY A 189 -5.92 -17.92 -11.46
C GLY A 189 -5.65 -17.22 -12.80
N LEU A 190 -5.86 -15.90 -12.88
CA LEU A 190 -5.65 -15.13 -14.10
C LEU A 190 -4.15 -14.85 -14.36
N ALA A 191 -3.31 -14.84 -13.32
CA ALA A 191 -1.85 -14.73 -13.51
C ALA A 191 -1.24 -16.01 -14.07
N GLU A 192 -1.73 -17.17 -13.65
CA GLU A 192 -1.22 -18.46 -14.13
C GLU A 192 -1.65 -18.74 -15.58
N GLY A 193 -2.86 -18.35 -15.97
CA GLY A 193 -3.38 -18.60 -17.32
C GLY A 193 -2.96 -17.60 -18.41
N LEU A 194 -2.56 -16.38 -18.05
CA LEU A 194 -2.25 -15.32 -19.03
C LEU A 194 -0.77 -15.27 -19.48
N PHE A 195 0.12 -16.05 -18.82
CA PHE A 195 1.57 -15.98 -19.04
C PHE A 195 2.26 -17.35 -19.22
N GLN A 196 1.51 -18.35 -19.69
CA GLN A 196 2.09 -19.57 -20.25
C GLN A 196 2.47 -19.39 -21.72
#